data_AF-A0A3B8X0Z1-F1
#
_entry.id   AF-A0A3B8X0Z1-F1
#
_cell.length_a   1.000
_cell.length_b   1.000
_cell.length_c   1.000
_cell.angle_alpha   90.00
_cell.angle_beta   90.00
_cell.angle_gamma   90.00
#
_symmetry.space_group_name_H-M   'P 1'
#
loop_
_entity.id
_entity.type
_entity.pdbx_description
1 polymer ?
#
loop_
_entity_poly.entity_id
_entity_poly.type
_entity_poly.pdbx_seq_one_letter_code
_entity_poly.pdbx_strand_id
1 'polypeptide(L)'
;MIFRWFRKQTSVSPQEDGSLKDLYSRFPDYSALTPEDEDQFDDLLTQLFIDYFGRVSTLRRHEVLASWNYDFPKAILEWVVSQADTDIATAQMIYWRMEPESVRDYEVEEDLPIVETVEQRIGQGFYQDNGWAYDPRNDNGCNEVKSNTDSTPEDFYPPELLKARTGRHIEGIQTNNAIPEELYPAFARLVKALGLDFYLE
;
A
#
# COMPACT_ATOMS: atom_id res chain seq x y z
N MET A 1 22.51 12.61 -29.23
CA MET A 1 22.73 11.25 -28.71
C MET A 1 21.72 11.04 -27.60
N ILE A 2 20.66 10.26 -27.84
CA ILE A 2 20.45 8.89 -27.29
C ILE A 2 19.53 9.02 -26.05
N PHE A 3 18.28 8.53 -25.93
CA PHE A 3 17.52 7.46 -26.61
C PHE A 3 16.04 7.84 -26.84
N ARG A 4 15.50 7.36 -27.96
CA ARG A 4 14.08 7.14 -28.26
C ARG A 4 13.63 5.82 -27.62
N TRP A 5 12.50 5.78 -26.90
CA TRP A 5 11.57 4.63 -26.84
C TRP A 5 10.19 5.09 -26.34
N PHE A 6 9.26 5.31 -27.28
CA PHE A 6 7.82 5.16 -27.04
C PHE A 6 7.31 4.29 -28.19
N ARG A 7 6.94 3.05 -27.89
CA ARG A 7 6.17 2.21 -28.80
C ARG A 7 4.75 2.20 -28.26
N LYS A 8 3.78 2.57 -29.10
CA LYS A 8 2.35 2.37 -28.86
C LYS A 8 2.12 0.94 -28.37
N GLN A 9 1.67 0.79 -27.13
CA GLN A 9 0.87 -0.36 -26.77
C GLN A 9 -0.60 0.02 -26.92
N THR A 10 -1.29 -0.91 -27.56
CA THR A 10 -2.69 -0.89 -27.94
C THR A 10 -3.59 -0.72 -26.73
N SER A 11 -4.57 0.16 -26.90
CA SER A 11 -5.73 0.36 -26.03
C SER A 11 -6.31 -0.97 -25.56
N VAL A 12 -6.17 -1.27 -24.27
CA VAL A 12 -7.18 -2.02 -23.54
C VAL A 12 -7.83 -0.99 -22.62
N SER A 13 -9.02 -0.56 -23.00
CA SER A 13 -9.89 0.23 -22.14
C SER A 13 -10.13 -0.58 -20.87
N PRO A 14 -9.80 -0.07 -19.67
CA PRO A 14 -10.50 -0.51 -18.49
C PRO A 14 -11.98 -0.21 -18.76
N GLN A 15 -12.88 -1.13 -18.48
CA GLN A 15 -14.29 -0.77 -18.39
C GLN A 15 -14.40 0.20 -17.22
N GLU A 16 -14.42 1.51 -17.54
CA GLU A 16 -14.78 2.59 -16.62
C GLU A 16 -16.21 2.32 -16.15
N ASP A 17 -16.36 1.68 -14.99
CA ASP A 17 -17.61 1.78 -14.27
C ASP A 17 -17.72 3.19 -13.66
N GLY A 18 -18.95 3.69 -13.56
CA GLY A 18 -19.22 5.04 -13.05
C GLY A 18 -18.92 5.23 -11.56
N SER A 19 -18.35 4.25 -10.85
CA SER A 19 -18.23 4.28 -9.39
C SER A 19 -17.08 5.16 -8.89
N LEU A 20 -16.00 5.34 -9.67
CA LEU A 20 -14.87 6.19 -9.28
C LEU A 20 -15.07 7.67 -9.62
N LYS A 21 -15.97 8.01 -10.57
CA LYS A 21 -16.25 9.41 -10.95
C LYS A 21 -16.91 10.24 -9.84
N ASP A 22 -17.50 9.59 -8.84
CA ASP A 22 -18.16 10.25 -7.71
C ASP A 22 -17.29 10.37 -6.45
N LEU A 23 -16.12 9.70 -6.40
CA LEU A 23 -15.14 9.93 -5.32
C LEU A 23 -14.84 11.44 -5.21
N TYR A 24 -14.80 12.12 -6.36
CA TYR A 24 -14.45 13.52 -6.51
C TYR A 24 -15.50 14.54 -6.01
N SER A 25 -16.77 14.14 -5.87
CA SER A 25 -17.88 15.09 -5.59
C SER A 25 -18.08 15.36 -4.10
N ARG A 26 -17.55 14.48 -3.24
CA ARG A 26 -17.72 14.51 -1.78
C ARG A 26 -16.61 15.26 -1.04
N PHE A 27 -15.53 15.57 -1.74
CA PHE A 27 -14.41 16.33 -1.19
C PHE A 27 -14.69 17.83 -1.35
N PRO A 28 -14.85 18.60 -0.26
CA PRO A 28 -15.26 20.01 -0.31
C PRO A 28 -14.36 20.89 -1.18
N ASP A 29 -14.87 22.08 -1.54
CA ASP A 29 -14.03 23.14 -2.10
C ASP A 29 -13.04 23.58 -1.01
N TYR A 30 -11.80 23.11 -1.14
CA TYR A 30 -10.75 23.26 -0.15
C TYR A 30 -9.99 24.58 -0.26
N SER A 31 -10.54 25.59 -0.95
CA SER A 31 -9.96 26.92 -1.01
C SER A 31 -9.78 27.63 0.34
N ALA A 32 -10.25 27.01 1.44
CA ALA A 32 -10.14 27.49 2.81
C ALA A 32 -9.10 26.74 3.66
N LEU A 33 -8.41 25.73 3.12
CA LEU A 33 -7.34 25.03 3.84
C LEU A 33 -6.11 25.93 3.98
N THR A 34 -5.46 25.88 5.14
CA THR A 34 -4.20 26.59 5.41
C THR A 34 -3.02 25.61 5.50
N PRO A 35 -1.80 26.00 5.07
CA PRO A 35 -0.61 25.14 5.15
C PRO A 35 -0.19 24.71 6.57
N GLU A 36 -0.86 25.22 7.60
CA GLU A 36 -0.54 24.98 9.02
C GLU A 36 -1.22 23.71 9.58
N ASP A 37 -2.03 23.01 8.77
CA ASP A 37 -2.82 21.85 9.18
C ASP A 37 -2.28 20.54 8.54
N GLU A 38 -1.06 20.12 8.89
CA GLU A 38 -0.48 18.83 8.43
C GLU A 38 -1.40 17.64 8.77
N ASP A 39 -1.96 17.62 9.99
CA ASP A 39 -2.95 16.62 10.43
C ASP A 39 -4.18 16.57 9.50
N GLN A 40 -4.58 17.71 8.93
CA GLN A 40 -5.73 17.77 8.03
C GLN A 40 -5.41 17.23 6.64
N PHE A 41 -4.17 17.33 6.18
CA PHE A 41 -3.72 16.65 4.96
C PHE A 41 -3.80 15.14 5.12
N ASP A 42 -3.26 14.63 6.22
CA ASP A 42 -3.21 13.19 6.49
C ASP A 42 -4.60 12.60 6.66
N ASP A 43 -5.52 13.30 7.32
CA ASP A 43 -6.92 12.91 7.42
C ASP A 43 -7.61 12.81 6.05
N LEU A 44 -7.39 13.81 5.20
CA LEU A 44 -7.99 13.85 3.86
C LEU A 44 -7.37 12.81 2.92
N LEU A 45 -6.05 12.61 3.01
CA LEU A 45 -5.34 11.58 2.27
C LEU A 45 -5.82 10.19 2.69
N THR A 46 -5.96 9.97 4.00
CA THR A 46 -6.50 8.75 4.58
C THR A 46 -7.89 8.45 4.05
N GLN A 47 -8.81 9.43 4.08
CA GLN A 47 -10.16 9.27 3.55
C GLN A 47 -10.15 8.95 2.05
N LEU A 48 -9.32 9.64 1.26
CA LEU A 48 -9.21 9.39 -0.18
C LEU A 48 -8.79 7.96 -0.49
N PHE A 49 -7.77 7.45 0.19
CA PHE A 49 -7.28 6.09 -0.04
C PHE A 49 -8.22 5.01 0.50
N ILE A 50 -8.83 5.22 1.67
CA ILE A 50 -9.83 4.28 2.21
C ILE A 50 -11.05 4.18 1.26
N ASP A 51 -11.57 5.32 0.78
CA ASP A 51 -12.70 5.32 -0.17
C ASP A 51 -12.32 4.64 -1.49
N TYR A 52 -11.09 4.84 -1.97
CA TYR A 52 -10.56 4.18 -3.16
C TYR A 52 -10.43 2.67 -2.95
N PHE A 53 -9.76 2.23 -1.89
CA PHE A 53 -9.58 0.81 -1.58
C PHE A 53 -10.91 0.10 -1.33
N GLY A 54 -11.90 0.79 -0.76
CA GLY A 54 -13.26 0.28 -0.59
C GLY A 54 -14.01 0.00 -1.90
N ARG A 55 -13.57 0.55 -3.04
CA ARG A 55 -14.24 0.42 -4.35
C ARG A 55 -13.49 -0.47 -5.34
N VAL A 56 -12.18 -0.61 -5.19
CA VAL A 56 -11.37 -1.42 -6.11
C VAL A 56 -11.29 -2.87 -5.64
N SER A 57 -10.98 -3.77 -6.59
CA SER A 57 -10.77 -5.19 -6.29
C SER A 57 -9.60 -5.43 -5.34
N THR A 58 -9.59 -6.57 -4.64
CA THR A 58 -8.46 -6.99 -3.79
C THR A 58 -7.16 -7.12 -4.57
N LEU A 59 -7.22 -7.49 -5.86
CA LEU A 59 -6.09 -7.40 -6.80
C LEU A 59 -5.56 -5.98 -6.89
N ARG A 60 -6.43 -5.01 -7.17
CA ARG A 60 -6.01 -3.62 -7.33
C ARG A 60 -5.45 -3.05 -6.02
N ARG A 61 -5.96 -3.47 -4.86
CA ARG A 61 -5.34 -3.14 -3.56
C ARG A 61 -3.92 -3.70 -3.49
N HIS A 62 -3.72 -4.98 -3.81
CA HIS A 62 -2.40 -5.62 -3.81
C HIS A 62 -1.41 -4.89 -4.73
N GLU A 63 -1.83 -4.53 -5.95
CA GLU A 63 -1.01 -3.78 -6.92
C GLU A 63 -0.54 -2.43 -6.38
N VAL A 64 -1.46 -1.67 -5.78
CA VAL A 64 -1.15 -0.34 -5.24
C VAL A 64 -0.27 -0.46 -4.00
N LEU A 65 -0.53 -1.45 -3.14
CA LEU A 65 0.27 -1.70 -1.94
C LEU A 65 1.68 -2.18 -2.27
N ALA A 66 1.86 -2.83 -3.43
CA ALA A 66 3.16 -3.31 -3.88
C ALA A 66 4.11 -2.18 -4.34
N SER A 67 3.61 -0.97 -4.60
CA SER A 67 4.42 0.23 -4.84
C SER A 67 4.33 1.28 -3.72
N TRP A 68 3.49 1.04 -2.71
CA TRP A 68 3.14 1.98 -1.65
C TRP A 68 4.33 2.67 -0.98
N ASN A 69 4.19 3.97 -0.71
CA ASN A 69 5.09 4.65 0.20
C ASN A 69 4.62 4.41 1.64
N TYR A 70 5.40 3.64 2.41
CA TYR A 70 5.06 3.27 3.79
C TYR A 70 5.19 4.42 4.80
N ASP A 71 5.65 5.60 4.35
CA ASP A 71 5.58 6.87 5.08
C ASP A 71 4.19 7.54 4.99
N PHE A 72 3.27 7.03 4.17
CA PHE A 72 1.89 7.52 4.14
C PHE A 72 1.13 7.20 5.45
N PRO A 73 0.05 7.94 5.76
CA PRO A 73 -0.69 7.79 7.01
C PRO A 73 -1.03 6.33 7.34
N LYS A 74 -0.60 5.88 8.52
CA LYS A 74 -0.69 4.48 8.96
C LYS A 74 -2.13 3.97 9.04
N ALA A 75 -3.07 4.86 9.33
CA ALA A 75 -4.51 4.57 9.33
C ALA A 75 -5.01 3.91 8.02
N ILE A 76 -4.36 4.16 6.88
CA ILE A 76 -4.69 3.52 5.60
C ILE A 76 -4.33 2.03 5.65
N LEU A 77 -3.11 1.70 6.12
CA LEU A 77 -2.65 0.32 6.24
C LEU A 77 -3.43 -0.43 7.33
N GLU A 78 -3.71 0.21 8.47
CA GLU A 78 -4.60 -0.32 9.51
C GLU A 78 -5.96 -0.71 8.94
N TRP A 79 -6.56 0.17 8.13
CA TRP A 79 -7.83 -0.12 7.48
C TRP A 79 -7.71 -1.34 6.57
N VAL A 80 -6.67 -1.43 5.73
CA VAL A 80 -6.46 -2.57 4.81
C VAL A 80 -6.32 -3.89 5.58
N VAL A 81 -5.43 -3.96 6.57
CA VAL A 81 -5.21 -5.21 7.33
C VAL A 81 -6.43 -5.57 8.19
N SER A 82 -7.30 -4.59 8.49
CA SER A 82 -8.54 -4.85 9.20
C SER A 82 -9.61 -5.56 8.35
N GLN A 83 -9.54 -5.54 7.02
CA GLN A 83 -10.57 -6.13 6.15
C GLN A 83 -10.43 -7.65 6.00
N ALA A 84 -11.56 -8.36 6.08
CA ALA A 84 -11.61 -9.82 5.92
C ALA A 84 -11.44 -10.29 4.45
N ASP A 85 -11.66 -9.39 3.49
CA ASP A 85 -11.43 -9.66 2.06
C ASP A 85 -9.96 -9.42 1.64
N THR A 86 -9.12 -8.87 2.53
CA THR A 86 -7.69 -8.72 2.28
C THR A 86 -7.04 -10.08 2.06
N ASP A 87 -6.29 -10.19 0.98
CA ASP A 87 -5.59 -11.40 0.60
C ASP A 87 -4.37 -11.64 1.52
N ILE A 88 -4.11 -12.90 1.85
CA ILE A 88 -3.02 -13.29 2.74
C ILE A 88 -1.63 -12.86 2.24
N ALA A 89 -1.38 -12.89 0.93
CA ALA A 89 -0.13 -12.43 0.35
C ALA A 89 -0.01 -10.89 0.45
N THR A 90 -1.13 -10.17 0.38
CA THR A 90 -1.15 -8.71 0.60
C THR A 90 -0.86 -8.36 2.05
N ALA A 91 -1.51 -9.03 3.01
CA ALA A 91 -1.25 -8.82 4.43
C ALA A 91 0.21 -9.13 4.77
N GLN A 92 0.73 -10.27 4.28
CA GLN A 92 2.12 -10.66 4.49
C GLN A 92 3.12 -9.67 3.87
N MET A 93 2.83 -9.15 2.67
CA MET A 93 3.64 -8.10 2.05
C MET A 93 3.69 -6.83 2.91
N ILE A 94 2.55 -6.38 3.43
CA ILE A 94 2.50 -5.25 4.37
C ILE A 94 3.37 -5.54 5.58
N TYR A 95 3.21 -6.70 6.22
CA TYR A 95 3.96 -7.06 7.42
C TYR A 95 5.47 -6.97 7.24
N TRP A 96 6.01 -7.55 6.16
CA TRP A 96 7.46 -7.58 5.95
C TRP A 96 8.02 -6.22 5.53
N ARG A 97 7.29 -5.46 4.72
CA ARG A 97 7.71 -4.10 4.32
C ARG A 97 7.58 -3.05 5.42
N MET A 98 6.83 -3.34 6.48
CA MET A 98 6.82 -2.55 7.71
C MET A 98 8.06 -2.79 8.58
N GLU A 99 8.98 -3.68 8.18
CA GLU A 99 10.20 -3.99 8.95
C GLU A 99 9.90 -4.33 10.42
N PRO A 100 9.24 -5.48 10.68
CA PRO A 100 8.66 -5.79 11.99
C PRO A 100 9.72 -6.00 13.10
N GLU A 101 10.98 -6.23 12.73
CA GLU A 101 12.13 -6.19 13.64
C GLU A 101 12.41 -4.75 14.08
N SER A 102 12.62 -3.83 13.12
CA SER A 102 12.84 -2.41 13.38
C SER A 102 11.71 -1.79 14.22
N VAL A 103 10.45 -2.08 13.89
CA VAL A 103 9.28 -1.56 14.62
C VAL A 103 9.31 -1.96 16.09
N ARG A 104 9.72 -3.19 16.40
CA ARG A 104 9.80 -3.68 17.79
C ARG A 104 11.04 -3.17 18.52
N ASP A 105 12.19 -3.13 17.86
CA ASP A 105 13.45 -2.69 18.45
C ASP A 105 13.43 -1.19 18.79
N TYR A 106 12.72 -0.38 17.99
CA TYR A 106 12.61 1.06 18.18
C TYR A 106 11.27 1.51 18.79
N GLU A 107 10.40 0.57 19.16
CA GLU A 107 9.07 0.84 19.74
C GLU A 107 8.29 1.90 18.94
N VAL A 108 8.21 1.74 17.61
CA VAL A 108 7.49 2.68 16.74
C VAL A 108 5.98 2.50 16.99
N GLU A 109 5.44 3.32 17.90
CA GLU A 109 4.07 3.17 18.44
C GLU A 109 2.98 3.15 17.37
N GLU A 110 3.14 3.89 16.27
CA GLU A 110 2.16 3.96 15.17
C GLU A 110 2.18 2.72 14.26
N ASP A 111 3.31 2.02 14.18
CA ASP A 111 3.50 0.89 13.27
C ASP A 111 3.21 -0.45 13.95
N LEU A 112 3.44 -0.51 15.26
CA LEU A 112 3.27 -1.72 16.07
C LEU A 112 1.86 -2.34 15.95
N PRO A 113 0.74 -1.57 16.00
CA PRO A 113 -0.60 -2.13 15.85
C PRO A 113 -0.81 -2.86 14.53
N ILE A 114 -0.21 -2.38 13.43
CA ILE A 114 -0.31 -3.01 12.10
C ILE A 114 0.43 -4.34 12.12
N VAL A 115 1.68 -4.34 12.61
CA VAL A 115 2.54 -5.53 12.69
C VAL A 115 1.87 -6.63 13.53
N GLU A 116 1.40 -6.29 14.73
CA GLU A 116 0.70 -7.22 15.63
C GLU A 116 -0.60 -7.75 15.02
N THR A 117 -1.38 -6.87 14.37
CA THR A 117 -2.63 -7.24 13.72
C THR A 117 -2.40 -8.27 12.61
N VAL A 118 -1.39 -8.05 11.75
CA VAL A 118 -1.12 -9.00 10.67
C VAL A 118 -0.61 -10.33 11.21
N GLU A 119 0.35 -10.31 12.15
CA GLU A 119 0.90 -11.52 12.76
C GLU A 119 -0.20 -12.37 13.40
N GLN A 120 -1.04 -11.75 14.23
CA GLN A 120 -2.16 -12.41 14.89
C GLN A 120 -3.15 -13.02 13.87
N ARG A 121 -3.54 -12.23 12.85
CA ARG A 121 -4.56 -12.64 11.88
C ARG A 121 -4.07 -13.72 10.92
N ILE A 122 -2.81 -13.69 10.51
CA ILE A 122 -2.20 -14.79 9.77
C ILE A 122 -2.17 -16.05 10.63
N GLY A 123 -1.75 -15.95 11.89
CA GLY A 123 -1.74 -17.08 12.83
C GLY A 123 -3.13 -17.69 13.09
N GLN A 124 -4.18 -16.88 12.97
CA GLN A 124 -5.58 -17.32 13.12
C GLN A 124 -6.24 -17.78 11.82
N GLY A 125 -5.57 -17.67 10.67
CA GLY A 125 -6.16 -17.99 9.36
C GLY A 125 -7.29 -17.05 8.95
N PHE A 126 -7.23 -15.79 9.36
CA PHE A 126 -8.27 -14.78 9.10
C PHE A 126 -8.35 -14.37 7.62
N TYR A 127 -7.20 -14.24 6.95
CA TYR A 127 -7.12 -13.78 5.57
C TYR A 127 -7.38 -14.89 4.56
N GLN A 128 -8.00 -14.54 3.44
CA GLN A 128 -8.26 -15.47 2.34
C GLN A 128 -7.07 -15.55 1.40
N ASP A 129 -6.89 -16.71 0.76
CA ASP A 129 -5.98 -16.87 -0.37
C ASP A 129 -6.78 -16.68 -1.68
N ASN A 130 -6.65 -15.51 -2.28
CA ASN A 130 -7.23 -15.11 -3.55
C ASN A 130 -6.26 -15.33 -4.73
N GLY A 131 -5.14 -16.04 -4.51
CA GLY A 131 -4.21 -16.46 -5.56
C GLY A 131 -3.17 -15.41 -5.95
N TRP A 132 -2.75 -14.55 -5.03
CA TRP A 132 -1.62 -13.62 -5.23
C TRP A 132 -0.31 -14.22 -4.72
N ALA A 133 0.76 -14.00 -5.46
CA ALA A 133 2.09 -14.45 -5.06
C ALA A 133 2.78 -13.40 -4.20
N TYR A 134 3.43 -13.86 -3.13
CA TYR A 134 4.36 -13.03 -2.36
C TYR A 134 5.42 -13.94 -1.72
N ASP A 135 6.69 -13.61 -1.91
CA ASP A 135 7.80 -14.31 -1.28
C ASP A 135 8.59 -13.32 -0.42
N PRO A 136 8.53 -13.41 0.91
CA PRO A 136 9.26 -12.48 1.77
C PRO A 136 10.79 -12.65 1.65
N ARG A 137 11.27 -13.78 1.10
CA ARG A 137 12.69 -13.98 0.82
C ARG A 137 13.12 -13.44 -0.57
N ASN A 138 12.17 -12.92 -1.34
CA ASN A 138 12.39 -12.36 -2.67
C ASN A 138 11.34 -11.27 -3.01
N ASP A 139 11.30 -10.20 -2.23
CA ASP A 139 10.51 -9.00 -2.53
C ASP A 139 11.33 -8.05 -3.41
N ASN A 140 11.04 -8.00 -4.70
CA ASN A 140 11.81 -7.21 -5.68
C ASN A 140 13.33 -7.46 -5.65
N GLY A 141 13.75 -8.69 -5.34
CA GLY A 141 15.16 -9.07 -5.21
C GLY A 141 15.76 -8.83 -3.82
N CYS A 142 15.01 -8.22 -2.91
CA CYS A 142 15.34 -8.11 -1.49
C CYS A 142 14.83 -9.34 -0.72
N ASN A 143 15.49 -9.64 0.38
CA ASN A 143 15.07 -10.70 1.29
C ASN A 143 14.76 -10.03 2.62
N GLU A 144 13.47 -9.83 2.87
CA GLU A 144 12.91 -9.12 4.02
C GLU A 144 13.01 -9.94 5.32
N VAL A 145 13.33 -11.23 5.19
CA VAL A 145 13.44 -12.18 6.31
C VAL A 145 14.89 -12.26 6.86
N LYS A 146 15.82 -11.46 6.32
CA LYS A 146 17.22 -11.53 6.75
C LYS A 146 17.39 -11.00 8.18
N SER A 147 17.75 -11.90 9.09
CA SER A 147 18.28 -11.49 10.40
C SER A 147 19.71 -10.98 10.26
N ASN A 148 20.03 -9.91 11.00
CA ASN A 148 21.40 -9.40 11.15
C ASN A 148 22.19 -10.15 12.25
N THR A 149 21.67 -11.28 12.75
CA THR A 149 22.22 -12.04 13.89
C THR A 149 22.63 -13.46 13.48
N ASP A 150 23.28 -14.19 14.40
CA ASP A 150 23.64 -15.61 14.23
C ASP A 150 22.43 -16.56 14.35
N SER A 151 21.23 -16.04 14.66
CA SER A 151 20.00 -16.82 14.82
C SER A 151 19.25 -17.01 13.50
N THR A 152 18.41 -18.05 13.41
CA THR A 152 17.62 -18.29 12.20
C THR A 152 16.26 -17.59 12.27
N PRO A 153 15.74 -17.03 11.16
CA PRO A 153 14.43 -16.38 11.17
C PRO A 153 13.29 -17.27 11.68
N GLU A 154 13.44 -18.59 11.50
CA GLU A 154 12.53 -19.62 12.01
C GLU A 154 12.43 -19.66 13.54
N ASP A 155 13.41 -19.11 14.27
CA ASP A 155 13.39 -19.02 15.73
C ASP A 155 12.51 -17.88 16.24
N PHE A 156 12.26 -16.85 15.41
CA PHE A 156 11.55 -15.64 15.81
C PHE A 156 10.15 -15.55 15.22
N TYR A 157 9.98 -16.03 13.98
CA TYR A 157 8.73 -15.83 13.26
C TYR A 157 7.92 -17.12 13.13
N PRO A 158 6.59 -17.03 13.28
CA PRO A 158 5.68 -18.11 12.93
C PRO A 158 5.93 -18.65 11.51
N PRO A 159 5.93 -19.98 11.29
CA PRO A 159 6.17 -20.56 9.97
C PRO A 159 5.25 -20.03 8.86
N GLU A 160 4.01 -19.67 9.20
CA GLU A 160 3.08 -19.07 8.24
C GLU A 160 3.53 -17.69 7.74
N LEU A 161 4.19 -16.88 8.57
CA LEU A 161 4.74 -15.59 8.12
C LEU A 161 5.97 -15.75 7.21
N LEU A 162 6.66 -16.89 7.31
CA LEU A 162 7.84 -17.21 6.50
C LEU A 162 7.50 -17.92 5.18
N LYS A 163 6.25 -18.37 5.03
CA LYS A 163 5.81 -19.17 3.90
C LYS A 163 5.62 -18.30 2.67
N ALA A 164 6.31 -18.62 1.58
CA ALA A 164 6.05 -18.02 0.28
C ALA A 164 4.63 -18.39 -0.20
N ARG A 165 3.87 -17.39 -0.63
CA ARG A 165 2.54 -17.54 -1.22
C ARG A 165 2.67 -17.73 -2.72
N THR A 166 2.00 -18.76 -3.22
CA THR A 166 1.98 -19.09 -4.64
C THR A 166 0.79 -18.41 -5.30
N GLY A 167 0.97 -17.85 -6.48
CA GLY A 167 -0.12 -17.16 -7.16
C GLY A 167 0.35 -16.41 -8.39
N ARG A 168 -0.42 -15.40 -8.78
CA ARG A 168 -0.03 -14.47 -9.83
C ARG A 168 0.93 -13.44 -9.26
N HIS A 169 2.05 -13.23 -9.96
CA HIS A 169 2.98 -12.14 -9.68
C HIS A 169 2.52 -10.86 -10.37
N ILE A 170 2.82 -9.71 -9.75
CA ILE A 170 2.67 -8.41 -10.40
C ILE A 170 3.98 -8.11 -11.13
N GLU A 171 3.89 -7.84 -12.44
CA GLU A 171 5.03 -7.39 -13.24
C GLU A 171 5.02 -5.86 -13.38
N GLY A 172 6.21 -5.24 -13.39
CA GLY A 172 6.36 -3.84 -13.81
C GLY A 172 5.93 -2.78 -12.79
N ILE A 173 5.94 -3.11 -11.50
CA ILE A 173 5.63 -2.16 -10.41
C ILE A 173 6.59 -0.96 -10.48
N GLN A 174 6.03 0.24 -10.63
CA GLN A 174 6.78 1.49 -10.57
C GLN A 174 7.01 1.87 -9.10
N THR A 175 8.26 2.03 -8.70
CA THR A 175 8.63 2.43 -7.34
C THR A 175 8.94 3.94 -7.32
N ASN A 176 7.91 4.78 -7.16
CA ASN A 176 8.03 6.12 -6.56
C ASN A 176 6.64 6.74 -6.33
N ASN A 177 6.35 7.12 -5.08
CA ASN A 177 5.12 7.74 -4.54
C ASN A 177 3.77 6.99 -4.77
N ALA A 178 3.66 6.15 -5.81
CA ALA A 178 2.66 5.10 -6.00
C ALA A 178 1.19 5.48 -5.83
N ILE A 179 0.87 6.77 -5.97
CA ILE A 179 -0.50 7.22 -6.06
C ILE A 179 -1.09 6.57 -7.34
N PRO A 180 -2.19 5.82 -7.24
CA PRO A 180 -2.88 5.30 -8.41
C PRO A 180 -3.21 6.45 -9.37
N GLU A 181 -3.02 6.25 -10.68
CA GLU A 181 -3.32 7.29 -11.69
C GLU A 181 -4.77 7.79 -11.57
N GLU A 182 -5.68 6.90 -11.15
CA GLU A 182 -7.08 7.19 -10.87
C GLU A 182 -7.28 8.26 -9.77
N LEU A 183 -6.30 8.40 -8.87
CA LEU A 183 -6.29 9.37 -7.78
C LEU A 183 -5.53 10.66 -8.12
N TYR A 184 -4.73 10.73 -9.19
CA TYR A 184 -3.97 11.95 -9.54
C TYR A 184 -4.82 13.22 -9.56
N PRO A 185 -6.04 13.24 -10.14
CA PRO A 185 -6.86 14.46 -10.12
C PRO A 185 -7.30 14.89 -8.71
N ALA A 186 -7.58 13.93 -7.82
CA ALA A 186 -8.00 14.19 -6.45
C ALA A 186 -6.80 14.63 -5.59
N PHE A 187 -5.69 13.91 -5.70
CA PHE A 187 -4.43 14.21 -5.01
C PHE A 187 -3.90 15.59 -5.40
N ALA A 188 -3.90 15.93 -6.69
CA ALA A 188 -3.48 17.26 -7.15
C ALA A 188 -4.36 18.40 -6.59
N ARG A 189 -5.65 18.16 -6.38
CA ARG A 189 -6.54 19.14 -5.72
C ARG A 189 -6.24 19.28 -4.25
N LEU A 190 -5.98 18.17 -3.55
CA LEU A 190 -5.62 18.14 -2.14
C LEU A 190 -4.32 18.92 -1.90
N VAL A 191 -3.26 18.59 -2.67
CA VAL A 191 -1.97 19.30 -2.66
C VAL A 191 -2.15 20.80 -2.91
N LYS A 192 -2.87 21.16 -3.98
CA LYS A 192 -3.09 22.56 -4.36
C LYS A 192 -3.83 23.33 -3.27
N ALA A 193 -4.81 22.70 -2.63
CA ALA A 193 -5.62 23.34 -1.60
C ALA A 193 -4.82 23.70 -0.35
N LEU A 194 -3.82 22.89 -0.01
CA LEU A 194 -2.94 23.11 1.14
C LEU A 194 -1.74 24.01 0.81
N GLY A 195 -1.67 24.54 -0.41
CA GLY A 195 -0.55 25.38 -0.85
C GLY A 195 0.79 24.64 -0.92
N LEU A 196 0.76 23.30 -1.03
CA LEU A 196 1.95 22.48 -1.21
C LEU A 196 2.36 22.46 -2.69
N ASP A 197 3.65 22.63 -2.97
CA ASP A 197 4.22 22.43 -4.31
C ASP A 197 4.60 20.96 -4.48
N PHE A 198 3.75 20.18 -5.15
CA PHE A 198 4.06 18.79 -5.53
C PHE A 198 4.25 18.69 -7.04
N TYR A 199 5.45 18.30 -7.47
CA TYR A 199 5.74 18.01 -8.87
C TYR A 199 5.48 16.52 -9.12
N LEU A 200 4.42 16.21 -9.88
CA LEU A 200 4.27 14.91 -10.52
C LEU A 200 5.22 14.93 -11.73
N GLU A 201 6.42 14.35 -11.59
CA GLU A 201 7.33 14.11 -12.72
C GLU A 201 6.86 12.94 -13.60
#